data_AF-A0A2W4RQH8-F1
#
_entry.id   AF-A0A2W4RQH8-F1
#
_cell.length_a   1.000
_cell.length_b   1.000
_cell.length_c   1.000
_cell.angle_alpha   90.00
_cell.angle_beta   90.00
_cell.angle_gamma   90.00
#
_symmetry.space_group_name_H-M   'P 1'
#
loop_
_entity.id
_entity.type
_entity.pdbx_description
1 polymer ?
#
loop_
_entity_poly.entity_id
_entity_poly.type
_entity_poly.pdbx_seq_one_letter_code
_entity_poly.pdbx_strand_id
1 'polypeptide(L)'
;MILLITLASMLMVALAPAPLSAGEATGKHGIAMHGEPALPPDFKHLPYVNPDAPKGGQLRMGVLGTFDSLNPFIIKGVTPSGIREYVYESLMARSQDEPFTLYGLVAERIEVPDDRSWITFHLRPEA
;
A
#
# COMPACT_ATOMS: atom_id res chain seq x y z
N MET A 1 49.22 41.30 -5.89
CA MET A 1 48.80 40.49 -4.72
C MET A 1 47.33 40.70 -4.31
N ILE A 2 46.53 41.49 -5.04
CA ILE A 2 45.07 41.64 -4.78
C ILE A 2 44.22 40.97 -5.90
N LEU A 3 44.79 40.78 -7.10
CA LEU A 3 44.10 40.18 -8.25
C LEU A 3 44.07 38.64 -8.27
N LEU A 4 44.93 37.96 -7.49
CA LEU A 4 44.98 36.50 -7.41
C LEU A 4 44.01 35.90 -6.38
N ILE A 5 43.48 36.72 -5.47
CA ILE A 5 42.59 36.27 -4.40
C ILE A 5 41.11 36.24 -4.88
N THR A 6 40.76 37.03 -5.89
CA THR A 6 39.40 37.07 -6.43
C THR A 6 39.05 35.89 -7.34
N LEU A 7 40.04 35.26 -7.98
CA LEU A 7 39.81 34.12 -8.88
C LEU A 7 39.59 32.80 -8.12
N ALA A 8 40.16 32.67 -6.92
CA ALA A 8 39.97 31.49 -6.06
C ALA A 8 38.57 31.44 -5.42
N SER A 9 37.94 32.59 -5.20
CA SER A 9 36.57 32.67 -4.66
C SER A 9 35.49 32.30 -5.68
N MET A 10 35.82 32.25 -6.98
CA MET A 10 34.87 31.94 -8.05
C MET A 10 34.80 30.44 -8.38
N LEU A 11 35.72 29.63 -7.84
CA LEU A 11 35.80 28.19 -8.10
C LEU A 11 35.24 27.31 -6.97
N MET A 12 34.88 27.87 -5.82
CA MET A 12 34.33 27.12 -4.67
C MET A 12 32.80 27.07 -4.59
N VAL A 13 32.07 27.60 -5.56
CA VAL A 13 30.58 27.63 -5.55
C VAL A 13 30.00 26.61 -6.54
N ALA A 14 30.61 25.44 -6.68
CA ALA A 14 30.18 24.42 -7.65
C ALA A 14 29.83 23.05 -7.03
N LEU A 15 29.83 22.92 -5.70
CA LEU A 15 29.44 21.68 -5.02
C LEU A 15 28.34 21.95 -3.98
N ALA A 16 27.28 22.63 -4.38
CA ALA A 16 26.05 22.59 -3.63
C ALA A 16 25.41 21.21 -3.89
N PRO A 17 25.11 20.39 -2.86
CA PRO A 17 24.29 19.19 -3.07
C PRO A 17 22.97 19.66 -3.67
N ALA A 18 22.64 19.15 -4.85
CA ALA A 18 21.35 19.40 -5.47
C ALA A 18 20.28 19.00 -4.44
N PRO A 19 19.30 19.87 -4.13
CA PRO A 19 18.18 19.45 -3.32
C PRO A 19 17.56 18.26 -4.02
N LEU A 20 17.51 17.12 -3.32
CA LEU A 20 16.74 15.97 -3.75
C LEU A 20 15.29 16.45 -3.74
N SER A 21 14.82 16.94 -4.88
CA SER A 21 13.42 17.28 -5.07
C SER A 21 12.71 15.94 -5.07
N ALA A 22 12.28 15.51 -3.88
CA ALA A 22 11.18 14.60 -3.74
C ALA A 22 10.00 15.35 -4.36
N GLY A 23 9.76 15.12 -5.66
CA GLY A 23 8.55 15.60 -6.29
C GLY A 23 7.39 15.17 -5.41
N GLU A 24 6.44 16.08 -5.16
CA GLU A 24 5.19 15.75 -4.50
C GLU A 24 4.51 14.64 -5.30
N ALA A 25 4.85 13.40 -4.95
CA ALA A 25 4.15 12.22 -5.43
C ALA A 25 2.78 12.33 -4.77
N THR A 26 1.82 12.90 -5.51
CA THR A 26 0.41 12.83 -5.20
C THR A 26 0.13 11.34 -5.05
N GLY A 27 0.00 10.86 -3.81
CA GLY A 27 0.11 9.43 -3.51
C GLY A 27 -0.84 8.59 -4.36
N LYS A 28 -0.38 7.41 -4.79
CA LYS A 28 -1.17 6.49 -5.60
C LYS A 28 -2.22 5.78 -4.73
N HIS A 29 -3.46 5.67 -5.23
CA HIS A 29 -4.56 4.95 -4.56
C HIS A 29 -4.44 3.42 -4.67
N GLY A 30 -3.57 2.95 -5.57
CA GLY A 30 -3.30 1.54 -5.80
C GLY A 30 -1.91 1.28 -6.36
N ILE A 31 -1.48 0.03 -6.30
CA ILE A 31 -0.21 -0.46 -6.82
C ILE A 31 -0.40 -1.82 -7.48
N ALA A 32 0.07 -1.94 -8.72
CA ALA A 32 0.16 -3.20 -9.43
C ALA A 32 1.60 -3.72 -9.37
N MET A 33 1.77 -5.04 -9.26
CA MET A 33 3.09 -5.66 -9.32
C MET A 33 3.77 -5.36 -10.67
N HIS A 34 3.00 -5.33 -11.75
CA HIS A 34 3.43 -4.92 -13.08
C HIS A 34 2.37 -4.02 -13.72
N GLY A 35 2.81 -2.97 -14.41
CA GLY A 35 1.92 -2.00 -15.05
C GLY A 35 1.26 -1.06 -14.05
N GLU A 36 0.09 -0.56 -14.43
CA GLU A 36 -0.73 0.35 -13.61
C GLU A 36 -2.01 -0.37 -13.13
N PRO A 37 -2.56 0.01 -11.96
CA PRO A 37 -3.86 -0.50 -11.50
C PRO A 37 -4.98 -0.25 -12.52
N ALA A 38 -5.88 -1.23 -12.72
CA ALA A 38 -6.95 -1.10 -13.71
C ALA A 38 -8.07 -0.13 -13.28
N LEU A 39 -8.40 -0.09 -11.98
CA LEU A 39 -9.46 0.75 -11.43
C LEU A 39 -9.00 2.21 -11.22
N PRO A 40 -9.80 3.20 -11.65
CA PRO A 40 -9.48 4.62 -11.48
C PRO A 40 -9.56 5.05 -10.01
N PRO A 41 -8.96 6.19 -9.60
CA PRO A 41 -8.93 6.63 -8.20
C PRO A 41 -10.29 6.80 -7.51
N ASP A 42 -11.35 7.06 -8.28
CA ASP A 42 -12.69 7.35 -7.79
C ASP A 42 -13.64 6.15 -7.81
N PHE A 43 -13.13 4.95 -8.13
CA PHE A 43 -13.91 3.71 -8.14
C PHE A 43 -14.65 3.49 -6.81
N LYS A 44 -15.90 3.01 -6.89
CA LYS A 44 -16.77 2.87 -5.71
C LYS A 44 -16.81 1.47 -5.13
N HIS A 45 -16.56 0.46 -5.96
CA HIS A 45 -16.56 -0.94 -5.57
C HIS A 45 -15.70 -1.74 -6.55
N LEU A 46 -15.26 -2.91 -6.12
CA LEU A 46 -14.62 -3.87 -6.98
C LEU A 46 -15.63 -4.39 -8.05
N PRO A 47 -15.18 -4.75 -9.26
CA PRO A 47 -16.08 -5.09 -10.37
C PRO A 47 -16.88 -6.37 -10.13
N TYR A 48 -16.43 -7.24 -9.22
CA TYR A 48 -17.06 -8.51 -8.87
C TYR A 48 -17.97 -8.42 -7.63
N VAL A 49 -18.24 -7.22 -7.13
CA VAL A 49 -19.11 -7.01 -5.96
C VAL A 49 -20.50 -6.55 -6.40
N ASN A 50 -21.54 -7.09 -5.78
CA ASN A 50 -22.88 -6.52 -5.83
C ASN A 50 -22.99 -5.38 -4.79
N PRO A 51 -23.01 -4.09 -5.20
CA PRO A 51 -23.10 -2.97 -4.26
C PRO A 51 -24.42 -2.96 -3.48
N ASP A 52 -25.48 -3.50 -4.07
CA ASP A 52 -26.83 -3.59 -3.49
C ASP A 52 -27.05 -4.90 -2.71
N ALA A 53 -25.97 -5.60 -2.35
CA ALA A 53 -26.07 -6.84 -1.59
C ALA A 53 -26.86 -6.63 -0.28
N PRO A 54 -27.94 -7.40 -0.04
CA PRO A 54 -28.76 -7.25 1.15
C PRO A 54 -27.91 -7.45 2.40
N LYS A 55 -28.13 -6.60 3.41
CA LYS A 55 -27.40 -6.66 4.68
C LYS A 55 -28.21 -7.45 5.71
N GLY A 56 -27.51 -8.28 6.50
CA GLY A 56 -28.09 -9.10 7.56
C GLY A 56 -28.21 -10.58 7.20
N GLY A 57 -28.83 -11.34 8.11
CA GLY A 57 -28.91 -12.81 8.03
C GLY A 57 -27.73 -13.51 8.72
N GLN A 58 -27.70 -14.85 8.61
CA GLN A 58 -26.66 -15.67 9.22
C GLN A 58 -26.12 -16.68 8.20
N LEU A 59 -24.82 -16.63 7.94
CA LEU A 59 -24.10 -17.65 7.19
C LEU A 59 -23.59 -18.73 8.14
N ARG A 60 -23.94 -19.99 7.89
CA ARG A 60 -23.45 -21.16 8.64
C ARG A 60 -22.65 -22.06 7.71
N MET A 61 -21.33 -22.08 7.89
CA MET A 61 -20.41 -22.89 7.09
C MET A 61 -19.89 -24.06 7.91
N GLY A 62 -19.89 -25.25 7.33
CA GLY A 62 -19.22 -26.42 7.89
C GLY A 62 -17.79 -26.51 7.37
N VAL A 63 -16.83 -26.73 8.26
CA VAL A 63 -15.42 -26.97 7.91
C VAL A 63 -14.99 -28.27 8.58
N LEU A 64 -14.37 -29.17 7.81
CA LEU A 64 -13.87 -30.43 8.34
C LEU A 64 -12.58 -30.20 9.13
N GLY A 65 -12.50 -30.74 10.35
CA GLY A 65 -11.32 -30.64 11.22
C GLY A 65 -11.64 -30.11 12.62
N THR A 66 -10.61 -29.63 13.31
CA THR A 66 -10.69 -28.92 14.60
C THR A 66 -9.70 -27.76 14.62
N PHE A 67 -9.76 -26.93 15.64
CA PHE A 67 -8.79 -25.86 15.90
C PHE A 67 -8.33 -25.90 17.35
N ASP A 68 -7.13 -25.39 17.61
CA ASP A 68 -6.56 -25.26 18.95
C ASP A 68 -5.90 -23.88 19.21
N SER A 69 -5.91 -23.00 18.20
CA SER A 69 -5.38 -21.63 18.28
C SER A 69 -6.25 -20.66 17.49
N LEU A 70 -6.29 -19.40 17.91
CA LEU A 70 -6.94 -18.30 17.17
C LEU A 70 -5.95 -17.35 16.51
N ASN A 71 -4.64 -17.60 16.63
CA ASN A 71 -3.61 -16.77 16.03
C ASN A 71 -3.14 -17.39 14.70
N PRO A 72 -3.45 -16.79 13.53
CA PRO A 72 -3.08 -17.35 12.23
C PRO A 72 -1.60 -17.12 11.85
N PHE A 73 -0.81 -16.45 12.69
CA PHE A 73 0.55 -16.02 12.36
C PHE A 73 1.65 -16.85 13.04
N ILE A 74 1.29 -17.95 13.70
CA ILE A 74 2.23 -18.84 14.40
C ILE A 74 2.51 -20.11 13.59
N ILE A 75 3.69 -20.71 13.82
CA ILE A 75 4.12 -21.93 13.13
C ILE A 75 3.39 -23.18 13.66
N LYS A 76 3.04 -23.20 14.95
CA LYS A 76 2.43 -24.35 15.63
C LYS A 76 1.02 -24.03 16.09
N GLY A 77 0.08 -24.92 15.80
CA GLY A 77 -1.34 -24.79 16.08
C GLY A 77 -2.16 -24.77 14.79
N VAL A 78 -3.46 -25.01 14.91
CA VAL A 78 -4.42 -25.01 13.82
C VAL A 78 -5.43 -23.89 14.08
N THR A 79 -5.49 -22.92 13.17
CA THR A 79 -6.41 -21.78 13.24
C THR A 79 -7.66 -22.04 12.40
N PRO A 80 -8.86 -21.63 12.87
CA PRO A 80 -10.06 -21.71 12.06
C PRO A 80 -9.92 -20.93 10.74
N SER A 81 -10.55 -21.43 9.68
CA SER A 81 -10.66 -20.71 8.40
C SER A 81 -11.37 -19.37 8.58
N GLY A 82 -10.91 -18.32 7.89
CA GLY A 82 -11.55 -17.01 7.89
C GLY A 82 -11.04 -16.04 8.96
N ILE A 83 -10.28 -16.50 9.97
CA ILE A 83 -9.76 -15.59 11.00
C ILE A 83 -8.86 -14.52 10.38
N ARG A 84 -7.97 -14.91 9.46
CA ARG A 84 -7.08 -13.95 8.79
C ARG A 84 -7.83 -12.99 7.87
N GLU A 85 -8.91 -13.45 7.24
CA GLU A 85 -9.66 -12.69 6.23
C GLU A 85 -10.71 -11.75 6.84
N TYR A 86 -11.28 -12.09 7.99
CA TYR A 86 -12.41 -11.34 8.58
C TYR A 86 -12.07 -10.58 9.85
N VAL A 87 -10.92 -10.86 10.49
CA VAL A 87 -10.54 -10.25 11.79
C VAL A 87 -9.30 -9.38 11.68
N TYR A 88 -8.37 -9.69 10.76
CA TYR A 88 -7.12 -8.96 10.58
C TYR A 88 -7.08 -8.27 9.23
N GLU A 89 -6.64 -7.01 9.21
CA GLU A 89 -6.54 -6.23 7.98
C GLU A 89 -5.08 -5.95 7.60
N SER A 90 -4.80 -5.96 6.29
CA SER A 90 -3.55 -5.47 5.72
C SER A 90 -3.61 -3.97 5.47
N LEU A 91 -2.47 -3.35 5.16
CA LEU A 91 -2.44 -1.93 4.79
C LEU A 91 -3.24 -1.63 3.52
N MET A 92 -3.22 -2.55 2.55
CA MET A 92 -3.94 -2.43 1.28
C MET A 92 -4.70 -3.73 0.97
N ALA A 93 -5.82 -3.64 0.27
CA ALA A 93 -6.67 -4.76 -0.14
C ALA A 93 -6.32 -5.22 -1.56
N ARG A 94 -6.28 -6.54 -1.78
CA ARG A 94 -6.00 -7.12 -3.10
C ARG A 94 -7.26 -7.24 -3.96
N SER A 95 -7.18 -6.80 -5.21
CA SER A 95 -8.19 -7.11 -6.23
C SER A 95 -7.99 -8.54 -6.73
N GLN A 96 -9.06 -9.34 -6.77
CA GLN A 96 -9.07 -10.70 -7.32
C GLN A 96 -9.34 -10.74 -8.83
N ASP A 97 -9.66 -9.59 -9.44
CA ASP A 97 -9.91 -9.45 -10.88
C ASP A 97 -8.66 -9.03 -11.65
N GLU A 98 -7.53 -8.90 -10.95
CA GLU A 98 -6.24 -8.50 -11.50
C GLU A 98 -5.15 -9.47 -11.06
N PRO A 99 -4.07 -9.66 -11.84
CA PRO A 99 -3.02 -10.61 -11.50
C PRO A 99 -2.42 -10.37 -10.11
N PHE A 100 -1.99 -9.14 -9.84
CA PHE A 100 -1.52 -8.72 -8.53
C PHE A 100 -1.58 -7.19 -8.40
N THR A 101 -2.76 -6.69 -8.04
CA THR A 101 -3.01 -5.28 -7.78
C THR A 101 -3.62 -5.09 -6.38
N LEU A 102 -3.16 -4.05 -5.68
CA LEU A 102 -3.63 -3.66 -4.36
C LEU A 102 -4.22 -2.25 -4.41
N TYR A 103 -5.30 -2.02 -3.65
CA TYR A 103 -5.98 -0.72 -3.48
C TYR A 103 -6.06 -0.35 -2.00
N GLY A 104 -6.28 0.92 -1.70
CA GLY A 104 -6.32 1.41 -0.32
C GLY A 104 -7.31 0.65 0.58
N LEU A 105 -6.86 0.28 1.78
CA LEU A 105 -7.65 -0.32 2.86
C LEU A 105 -7.42 0.49 4.15
N VAL A 106 -6.60 0.00 5.08
CA VAL A 106 -6.16 0.75 6.26
C VAL A 106 -5.31 1.96 5.85
N ALA A 107 -4.45 1.79 4.83
CA ALA A 107 -3.79 2.88 4.13
C ALA A 107 -4.69 3.38 2.99
N GLU A 108 -4.96 4.68 2.93
CA GLU A 108 -5.73 5.29 1.84
C GLU A 108 -4.93 5.41 0.54
N ARG A 109 -3.63 5.70 0.66
CA ARG A 109 -2.71 5.92 -0.47
C ARG A 109 -1.29 5.55 -0.09
N ILE A 110 -0.45 5.41 -1.12
CA ILE A 110 0.97 5.14 -0.98
C ILE A 110 1.83 6.11 -1.78
N GLU A 111 3.09 6.23 -1.40
CA GLU A 111 4.15 6.82 -2.22
C GLU A 111 5.23 5.76 -2.42
N VAL A 112 5.62 5.53 -3.66
CA VAL A 112 6.63 4.54 -4.05
C VAL A 112 7.42 5.09 -5.25
N PRO A 113 8.76 5.11 -5.20
CA PRO A 113 9.60 5.47 -6.33
C PRO A 113 9.62 4.36 -7.38
N ASP A 114 10.02 4.68 -8.62
CA ASP A 114 10.07 3.72 -9.74
C ASP A 114 10.99 2.52 -9.47
N ASP A 115 12.07 2.73 -8.70
CA ASP A 115 13.02 1.68 -8.30
C ASP A 115 12.53 0.82 -7.13
N ARG A 116 11.37 1.17 -6.54
CA ARG A 116 10.77 0.51 -5.36
C ARG A 116 11.69 0.43 -4.14
N SER A 117 12.66 1.32 -4.01
CA SER A 117 13.63 1.34 -2.91
C SER A 117 13.02 1.63 -1.54
N TRP A 118 11.85 2.28 -1.49
CA TRP A 118 11.09 2.54 -0.29
C TRP A 118 9.60 2.59 -0.58
N ILE A 119 8.78 2.60 0.47
CA ILE A 119 7.34 2.84 0.37
C ILE A 119 6.88 3.62 1.61
N THR A 120 6.05 4.64 1.39
CA THR A 120 5.34 5.37 2.46
C THR A 120 3.86 5.02 2.38
N PHE A 121 3.28 4.61 3.51
CA PHE A 121 1.84 4.36 3.63
C PHE A 121 1.18 5.51 4.38
N HIS A 122 0.10 6.05 3.82
CA HIS A 122 -0.71 7.08 4.46
C HIS A 122 -1.97 6.44 5.02
N LEU A 123 -2.08 6.36 6.34
CA LEU A 123 -3.18 5.70 7.02
C LEU A 123 -4.46 6.54 6.98
N ARG A 124 -5.61 5.88 6.89
CA ARG A 124 -6.91 6.51 7.10
C ARG A 124 -7.04 6.96 8.56
N PRO A 125 -7.56 8.16 8.84
CA PRO A 125 -7.82 8.59 10.21
C PRO A 125 -8.98 7.81 10.87
N GLU A 126 -9.85 7.16 10.08
CA GLU A 126 -10.96 6.33 10.57
C GLU A 126 -10.57 4.87 10.86
N ALA A 127 -9.34 4.48 10.56
CA ALA A 127 -8.85 3.12 10.80
C ALA A 127 -8.74 2.76 12.29
#